data_AF-A0A5S4G946-F1
#
_entry.id   AF-A0A5S4G946-F1
#
_cell.length_a   1.000
_cell.length_b   1.000
_cell.length_c   1.000
_cell.angle_alpha   90.00
_cell.angle_beta   90.00
_cell.angle_gamma   90.00
#
_symmetry.space_group_name_H-M   'P 1'
#
loop_
_entity.id
_entity.type
_entity.pdbx_description
1 polymer ?
#
loop_
_entity_poly.entity_id
_entity_poly.type
_entity_poly.pdbx_seq_one_letter_code
_entity_poly.pdbx_strand_id
1 'polypeptide(L)'
;MFAIRIRAAALAVSLTAAGVLGIAAQPALAAPRASECRGQGVDAGSPIRYRTDTVIDAPLSTIWKLQTDVERWPSWQPPVTTIERLDHGPLRKGSRFRWTTPAPATPTT
;
A
#
# COMPACT_ATOMS: atom_id res chain seq x y z
N MET A 1 -49.19 -21.05 58.45
CA MET A 1 -49.23 -22.09 57.40
C MET A 1 -47.80 -22.33 56.96
N PHE A 2 -47.28 -23.53 57.25
CA PHE A 2 -45.90 -23.97 57.02
C PHE A 2 -45.55 -24.06 55.52
N ALA A 3 -44.29 -23.78 55.15
CA ALA A 3 -43.36 -24.82 54.68
C ALA A 3 -42.04 -24.22 54.13
N ILE A 4 -40.95 -24.51 54.84
CA ILE A 4 -39.58 -24.58 54.32
C ILE A 4 -39.49 -25.78 53.37
N ARG A 5 -38.88 -25.63 52.16
CA ARG A 5 -38.24 -26.76 51.44
C ARG A 5 -37.00 -26.36 50.61
N ILE A 6 -35.84 -26.72 51.17
CA ILE A 6 -34.72 -27.51 50.60
C ILE A 6 -34.00 -27.01 49.32
N ARG A 7 -32.67 -26.86 49.50
CA ARG A 7 -31.61 -26.59 48.51
C ARG A 7 -31.41 -27.76 47.53
N ALA A 8 -31.05 -27.46 46.29
CA ALA A 8 -30.24 -28.34 45.45
C ALA A 8 -29.20 -27.51 44.69
N ALA A 9 -27.94 -27.70 45.07
CA ALA A 9 -26.79 -27.16 44.39
C ALA A 9 -26.57 -27.96 43.09
N ALA A 10 -26.40 -27.26 41.97
CA ALA A 10 -25.76 -27.82 40.79
C ALA A 10 -24.46 -27.06 40.56
N LEU A 11 -23.35 -27.71 40.90
CA LEU A 11 -22.00 -27.30 40.55
C LEU A 11 -21.89 -27.27 39.01
N ALA A 12 -21.95 -26.09 38.41
CA ALA A 12 -21.45 -25.91 37.07
C ALA A 12 -19.92 -25.89 37.16
N VAL A 13 -19.30 -26.98 36.74
CA VAL A 13 -17.86 -27.14 36.61
C VAL A 13 -17.36 -26.08 35.63
N SER A 14 -16.69 -25.05 36.14
CA SER A 14 -15.94 -24.09 35.32
C SER A 14 -14.75 -24.81 34.71
N LEU A 15 -14.88 -25.28 33.47
CA LEU A 15 -13.77 -25.86 32.73
C LEU A 15 -12.84 -24.73 32.26
N THR A 16 -11.84 -24.42 33.07
CA THR A 16 -10.73 -23.53 32.70
C THR A 16 -9.86 -24.23 31.66
N ALA A 17 -10.15 -24.05 30.38
CA ALA A 17 -9.18 -24.35 29.32
C ALA A 17 -8.14 -23.21 29.28
N ALA A 18 -7.19 -23.25 30.21
CA ALA A 18 -5.94 -22.52 30.12
C ALA A 18 -5.09 -23.16 29.00
N GLY A 19 -5.36 -22.77 27.76
CA GLY A 19 -4.56 -23.08 26.58
C GLY A 19 -3.92 -21.81 26.03
N VAL A 20 -2.92 -21.28 26.75
CA VAL A 20 -2.05 -20.21 26.26
C VAL A 20 -1.01 -20.85 25.35
N LEU A 21 -1.22 -20.87 24.03
CA LEU A 21 -0.16 -21.08 23.03
C LEU A 21 -0.76 -20.86 21.63
N GLY A 22 -0.70 -19.61 21.19
CA GLY A 22 -1.15 -19.24 19.86
C GLY A 22 -1.35 -17.74 19.72
N ILE A 23 -0.33 -16.93 20.05
CA ILE A 23 -0.27 -15.61 19.42
C ILE A 23 0.03 -15.91 17.96
N ALA A 24 -1.00 -16.13 17.16
CA ALA A 24 -0.90 -15.89 15.74
C ALA A 24 -0.50 -14.43 15.65
N ALA A 25 0.78 -14.17 15.36
CA ALA A 25 1.24 -12.83 15.05
C ALA A 25 0.34 -12.35 13.91
N GLN A 26 -0.57 -11.42 14.23
CA GLN A 26 -1.37 -10.78 13.20
C GLN A 26 -0.34 -10.22 12.21
N PRO A 27 -0.43 -10.51 10.91
CA PRO A 27 0.44 -9.87 9.96
C PRO A 27 0.31 -8.37 10.22
N ALA A 28 1.43 -7.73 10.55
CA ALA A 28 1.43 -6.30 10.81
C ALA A 28 0.99 -5.63 9.51
N LEU A 29 -0.30 -5.32 9.40
CA LEU A 29 -0.82 -4.47 8.36
C LEU A 29 -0.12 -3.14 8.58
N ALA A 30 0.82 -2.82 7.69
CA ALA A 30 1.54 -1.56 7.75
C ALA A 30 0.49 -0.45 7.80
N ALA A 31 0.53 0.40 8.82
CA ALA A 31 -0.26 1.61 8.86
C ALA A 31 -0.08 2.36 7.53
N PRO A 32 -1.14 2.98 6.98
CA PRO A 32 -1.05 3.65 5.69
C PRO A 32 0.14 4.60 5.73
N ARG A 33 1.17 4.30 4.92
CA ARG A 33 2.36 5.14 4.86
C ARG A 33 1.93 6.53 4.44
N ALA A 34 2.41 7.54 5.17
CA ALA A 34 2.24 8.93 4.80
C ALA A 34 2.69 9.09 3.34
N SER A 35 1.86 9.72 2.52
CA SER A 35 2.16 10.07 1.11
C SER A 35 3.18 11.21 1.00
N GLU A 36 3.95 11.42 2.07
CA GLU A 36 4.87 12.53 2.22
C GLU A 36 6.30 12.02 2.24
N CYS A 37 7.12 12.59 1.37
CA CYS A 37 8.55 12.34 1.32
C CYS A 37 9.25 13.54 1.96
N ARG A 38 9.85 13.35 3.15
CA ARG A 38 10.49 14.43 3.92
C ARG A 38 9.55 15.62 4.19
N GLY A 39 8.31 15.33 4.55
CA GLY A 39 7.26 16.34 4.82
C GLY A 39 6.75 17.06 3.56
N GLN A 40 7.07 16.55 2.36
CA GLN A 40 6.57 17.09 1.09
C GLN A 40 5.58 16.09 0.48
N GLY A 41 4.38 16.54 0.16
CA GLY A 41 3.31 15.73 -0.43
C GLY A 41 2.69 16.40 -1.65
N VAL A 42 1.59 15.84 -2.13
CA VAL A 42 0.74 16.48 -3.15
C VAL A 42 0.01 17.70 -2.55
N ASP A 43 -0.25 18.72 -3.37
CA ASP A 43 -1.03 19.89 -2.95
C ASP A 43 -2.44 19.46 -2.49
N ALA A 44 -2.81 19.82 -1.26
CA ALA A 44 -4.09 19.50 -0.66
C ALA A 44 -5.28 20.19 -1.36
N GLY A 45 -5.03 21.35 -2.00
CA GLY A 45 -6.03 22.09 -2.77
C GLY A 45 -6.25 21.57 -4.18
N SER A 46 -5.45 20.59 -4.65
CA SER A 46 -5.58 20.07 -6.01
C SER A 46 -6.93 19.38 -6.22
N PRO A 47 -7.69 19.72 -7.29
CA PRO A 47 -8.98 19.09 -7.58
C PRO A 47 -8.86 17.61 -7.91
N ILE A 48 -7.66 17.17 -8.33
CA ILE A 48 -7.36 15.76 -8.62
C ILE A 48 -6.15 15.34 -7.81
N ARG A 49 -6.32 14.27 -7.03
CA ARG A 49 -5.27 13.57 -6.28
C ARG A 49 -5.43 12.08 -6.51
N TYR A 50 -4.34 11.38 -6.79
CA TYR A 50 -4.35 9.94 -7.06
C TYR A 50 -3.26 9.24 -6.25
N ARG A 51 -3.59 8.06 -5.73
CA ARG A 51 -2.66 7.17 -5.02
C ARG A 51 -2.88 5.75 -5.49
N THR A 52 -1.78 5.04 -5.73
CA THR A 52 -1.77 3.60 -5.94
C THR A 52 -0.55 3.01 -5.24
N ASP A 53 -0.66 1.77 -4.80
CA ASP A 53 0.45 1.01 -4.23
C ASP A 53 0.31 -0.47 -4.60
N THR A 54 1.45 -1.14 -4.61
CA THR A 54 1.54 -2.58 -4.81
C THR A 54 2.76 -3.11 -4.08
N VAL A 55 2.68 -4.34 -3.56
CA VAL A 55 3.80 -5.02 -2.91
C VAL A 55 4.51 -5.87 -3.96
N ILE A 56 5.81 -5.67 -4.10
CA ILE A 56 6.67 -6.44 -5.02
C ILE A 56 7.73 -7.15 -4.17
N ASP A 57 7.81 -8.47 -4.31
CA ASP A 57 8.84 -9.28 -3.65
C ASP A 57 10.17 -9.16 -4.41
N ALA A 58 10.85 -8.03 -4.23
CA ALA A 58 12.15 -7.76 -4.83
C ALA A 58 12.96 -6.77 -3.96
N PRO A 59 14.30 -6.78 -4.06
CA PRO A 59 15.14 -5.78 -3.41
C PRO A 59 14.78 -4.35 -3.85
N LEU A 60 14.81 -3.40 -2.92
CA LEU A 60 14.49 -1.99 -3.18
C LEU A 60 15.41 -1.38 -4.26
N SER A 61 16.69 -1.77 -4.29
CA SER A 61 17.65 -1.31 -5.31
C SER A 61 17.25 -1.75 -6.72
N THR A 62 16.70 -2.95 -6.88
CA THR A 62 16.20 -3.46 -8.15
C THR A 62 15.00 -2.64 -8.63
N ILE A 63 14.03 -2.40 -7.75
CA ILE A 63 12.85 -1.58 -8.06
C ILE A 63 13.26 -0.14 -8.38
N TRP A 64 14.18 0.44 -7.61
CA TRP A 64 14.69 1.79 -7.86
C TRP A 64 15.36 1.90 -9.22
N LYS A 65 16.21 0.92 -9.60
CA LYS A 65 16.84 0.88 -10.92
C LYS A 65 15.81 0.74 -12.04
N LEU A 66 14.81 -0.14 -11.88
CA LEU A 66 13.72 -0.30 -12.85
C LEU A 66 12.92 0.99 -13.06
N GLN A 67 12.57 1.68 -11.97
CA GLN A 67 11.79 2.92 -12.01
C GLN A 67 12.58 4.10 -12.58
N THR A 68 13.89 4.18 -12.33
CA THR A 68 14.73 5.31 -12.76
C THR A 68 15.35 5.13 -14.16
N ASP A 69 15.31 3.92 -14.73
CA ASP A 69 15.68 3.66 -16.13
C ASP A 69 14.52 4.03 -17.08
N VAL A 70 14.34 5.34 -17.28
CA VAL A 70 13.17 5.88 -17.99
C VAL A 70 13.05 5.40 -19.43
N GLU A 71 14.17 5.17 -20.12
CA GLU A 71 14.18 4.69 -21.52
C GLU A 71 13.58 3.29 -21.65
N ARG A 72 13.61 2.50 -20.58
CA ARG A 72 13.04 1.15 -20.56
C ARG A 72 11.58 1.10 -20.11
N TRP A 73 10.96 2.21 -19.73
CA TRP A 73 9.56 2.21 -19.30
C TRP A 73 8.60 1.51 -20.29
N PRO A 74 8.70 1.66 -21.61
CA PRO A 74 7.83 0.96 -22.55
C PRO A 74 7.86 -0.57 -22.44
N SER A 75 8.93 -1.15 -21.89
CA SER A 75 9.05 -2.61 -21.77
C SER A 75 8.23 -3.20 -20.62
N TRP A 76 7.81 -2.39 -19.65
CA TRP A 76 7.15 -2.87 -18.43
C TRP A 76 5.96 -2.03 -17.96
N GLN A 77 5.81 -0.80 -18.45
CA GLN A 77 4.71 0.10 -18.13
C GLN A 77 3.83 0.31 -19.38
N PRO A 78 2.81 -0.54 -19.60
CA PRO A 78 2.08 -0.59 -20.87
C PRO A 78 1.49 0.74 -21.38
N PRO A 79 1.04 1.67 -20.53
CA PRO A 79 0.56 2.98 -21.00
C PRO A 79 1.64 3.90 -21.58
N VAL A 80 2.92 3.62 -21.37
CA VAL A 80 4.05 4.41 -21.92
C VAL A 80 4.36 3.88 -23.31
N THR A 81 4.05 4.64 -24.36
CA THR A 81 4.26 4.19 -25.74
C THR A 81 5.61 4.62 -26.32
N THR A 82 6.14 5.78 -25.90
CA THR A 82 7.48 6.24 -26.28
C THR A 82 8.17 6.98 -25.14
N ILE A 83 9.51 6.94 -25.13
CA ILE A 83 10.40 7.73 -24.28
C ILE A 83 11.54 8.26 -25.13
N GLU A 84 11.89 9.53 -24.94
CA GLU A 84 13.06 10.19 -25.50
C GLU A 84 13.80 10.96 -24.39
N ARG A 85 15.05 10.62 -24.11
CA ARG A 85 15.90 11.41 -23.21
C ARG A 85 16.33 12.70 -23.88
N LEU A 86 16.22 13.82 -23.16
CA LEU A 86 16.67 15.14 -23.62
C LEU A 86 18.02 15.56 -23.00
N ASP A 87 18.64 14.66 -22.24
CA ASP A 87 19.99 14.78 -21.70
C ASP A 87 20.64 13.42 -21.50
N HIS A 88 21.97 13.44 -21.40
CA HIS A 88 22.80 12.26 -21.18
C HIS A 88 22.94 11.91 -19.70
N GLY A 89 23.32 10.66 -19.45
CA GLY A 89 23.64 10.16 -18.11
C GLY A 89 22.42 9.74 -17.30
N PRO A 90 22.64 9.24 -16.06
CA PRO A 90 21.59 8.73 -15.20
C PRO A 90 20.51 9.78 -14.88
N LEU A 91 19.30 9.33 -14.56
CA LEU A 91 18.25 10.22 -14.07
C LEU A 91 18.70 10.89 -12.76
N ARG A 92 18.71 12.22 -12.75
CA ARG A 92 19.16 13.03 -11.61
C ARG A 92 18.37 14.34 -11.56
N LYS A 93 18.56 15.12 -10.50
CA LYS A 93 17.94 16.45 -10.39
C LYS A 93 18.30 17.30 -11.63
N GLY A 94 17.29 17.85 -12.29
CA GLY A 94 17.45 18.65 -13.51
C GLY A 94 17.41 17.85 -14.82
N SER A 95 17.30 16.51 -14.76
CA SER A 95 17.10 15.70 -15.96
C SER A 95 15.77 16.00 -16.67
N ARG A 96 15.75 15.81 -17.98
CA ARG A 96 14.63 16.06 -18.88
C ARG A 96 14.46 14.88 -19.84
N PHE A 97 13.22 14.51 -20.07
CA PHE A 97 12.82 13.52 -21.06
C PHE A 97 11.42 13.85 -21.57
N ARG A 98 11.08 13.34 -22.74
CA ARG A 98 9.74 13.40 -23.33
C ARG A 98 9.17 11.99 -23.36
N TRP A 99 7.89 11.85 -23.06
CA TRP A 99 7.20 10.56 -23.09
C TRP A 99 5.79 10.71 -23.64
N THR A 100 5.27 9.61 -24.18
CA THR A 100 3.90 9.55 -24.70
C THR A 100 3.10 8.55 -23.88
N THR A 101 1.91 8.96 -23.43
CA THR A 101 0.92 8.06 -22.84
C THR A 101 -0.46 8.37 -23.43
N PRO A 102 -1.18 7.37 -23.97
CA PRO A 102 -2.52 7.59 -24.46
C PRO A 102 -3.44 8.00 -23.31
N ALA A 103 -4.12 9.14 -23.46
CA ALA A 103 -5.22 9.52 -22.59
C ALA A 103 -6.54 9.17 -23.29
N PRO A 104 -7.53 8.60 -22.57
CA PRO A 104 -8.89 8.57 -23.07
C PRO A 104 -9.36 10.00 -23.38
N ALA A 105 -10.20 10.15 -24.41
CA ALA A 105 -10.86 11.44 -24.65
C ALA A 105 -11.59 11.85 -23.36
N THR A 106 -11.20 12.98 -22.77
CA THR A 106 -11.96 13.56 -21.66
C THR A 106 -13.16 14.26 -22.30
N PRO A 107 -14.41 13.92 -21.93
CA PRO A 107 -15.57 14.65 -22.41
C PRO A 107 -15.41 16.13 -21.98
N THR A 108 -15.25 17.01 -22.96
CA THR A 108 -15.24 18.46 -22.75
C THR A 108 -16.71 18.88 -22.65
N THR A 109 -17.08 19.46 -21.50
CA THR A 109 -18.41 20.04 -21.26
C THR A 109 -18.37 21.52 -21.57
#